data_AF-A0A7V5XFI4-F1
#
_entry.id   AF-A0A7V5XFI4-F1
#
_cell.length_a   1.000
_cell.length_b   1.000
_cell.length_c   1.000
_cell.angle_alpha   90.00
_cell.angle_beta   90.00
_cell.angle_gamma   90.00
#
_symmetry.space_group_name_H-M   'P 1'
#
loop_
_entity.id
_entity.type
_entity.pdbx_description
1 polymer ?
#
loop_
_entity_poly.entity_id
_entity_poly.type
_entity_poly.pdbx_seq_one_letter_code
_entity_poly.pdbx_strand_id
1 'polypeptide(L)'
;MWNLQNINSLKFTTAPALHSFLFSDNETSLYHTGNTGLFYDMKLIRELYSPEVVFLPIGDHYLMGPKEPAKACNNILITPKIGEEITI
;
A
#
# COMPACT_ATOMS: atom_id res chain seq x y z
N MET A 1 -5.22 16.15 -6.55
CA MET A 1 -6.16 15.79 -7.63
C MET A 1 -6.24 14.28 -7.65
N TRP A 2 -7.25 13.67 -7.02
CA TRP A 2 -7.44 12.21 -7.03
C TRP A 2 -8.16 11.86 -8.32
N ASN A 3 -7.50 11.17 -9.25
CA ASN A 3 -8.09 10.74 -10.51
C ASN A 3 -8.57 9.29 -10.35
N LEU A 4 -9.89 9.10 -10.26
CA LEU A 4 -10.53 7.79 -10.23
C LEU A 4 -10.81 7.36 -11.67
N GLN A 5 -10.01 6.43 -12.19
CA GLN A 5 -10.30 5.79 -13.46
C GLN A 5 -11.09 4.50 -13.20
N ASN A 6 -12.27 4.40 -13.79
CA ASN A 6 -13.15 3.24 -13.68
C ASN A 6 -13.14 2.44 -14.99
N ILE A 7 -12.75 1.17 -14.94
CA ILE A 7 -12.81 0.25 -16.10
C ILE A 7 -13.54 -1.02 -15.66
N ASN A 8 -14.75 -1.28 -16.18
CA ASN A 8 -15.47 -2.55 -15.95
C ASN A 8 -15.52 -2.98 -14.47
N SER A 9 -15.92 -2.07 -13.56
CA SER A 9 -15.94 -2.17 -12.08
C SER A 9 -14.62 -1.95 -11.33
N LEU A 10 -13.50 -1.90 -12.06
CA LEU A 10 -12.20 -1.63 -11.48
C LEU A 10 -12.00 -0.18 -11.11
N LYS A 11 -11.57 0.10 -9.88
CA LYS A 11 -11.21 1.42 -9.38
C LYS A 11 -9.70 1.53 -9.23
N PHE A 12 -9.12 2.52 -9.90
CA PHE A 12 -7.73 2.90 -9.70
C PHE A 12 -7.64 4.20 -8.89
N THR A 13 -6.81 4.19 -7.84
CA THR A 13 -6.65 5.32 -6.92
C THR A 13 -5.16 5.52 -6.60
N THR A 14 -4.64 6.74 -6.77
CA THR A 14 -3.26 7.08 -6.35
C THR A 14 -3.20 7.34 -4.85
N ALA A 15 -2.28 6.76 -4.08
CA ALA A 15 -2.19 6.99 -2.63
C ALA A 15 -1.12 8.07 -2.28
N PRO A 16 -1.12 8.63 -1.05
CA PRO A 16 -0.09 9.55 -0.59
C PRO A 16 1.21 8.80 -0.28
N ALA A 17 1.97 8.48 -1.32
CA ALA A 17 3.36 8.00 -1.29
C ALA A 17 3.91 7.99 -2.73
N LEU A 18 5.24 8.11 -2.89
CA LEU A 18 5.86 8.20 -4.22
C LEU A 18 5.54 6.96 -5.06
N HIS A 19 4.86 7.20 -6.19
CA HIS A 19 4.41 6.16 -7.13
C HIS A 19 3.48 5.09 -6.52
N SER A 20 2.85 5.39 -5.39
CA SER A 20 1.92 4.45 -4.77
C SER A 20 0.58 4.43 -5.49
N PHE A 21 -0.03 3.25 -5.54
CA PHE A 21 -1.34 3.06 -6.14
C PHE A 21 -2.15 2.01 -5.40
N LEU A 22 -3.45 2.19 -5.44
CA LEU A 22 -4.45 1.30 -4.90
C LEU A 22 -5.37 0.87 -6.04
N PHE A 23 -5.52 -0.44 -6.14
CA PHE A 23 -6.43 -1.11 -7.04
C PHE A 23 -7.54 -1.72 -6.21
N SER A 24 -8.78 -1.55 -6.62
CA SER A 24 -9.90 -2.24 -5.97
C SER A 24 -10.98 -2.57 -6.98
N ASP A 25 -11.51 -3.77 -6.90
CA ASP A 25 -12.79 -4.13 -7.48
C ASP A 25 -13.79 -4.46 -6.35
N ASN A 26 -14.87 -5.18 -6.67
CA ASN A 26 -15.90 -5.57 -5.71
C ASN A 26 -15.46 -6.71 -4.77
N GLU A 27 -14.38 -7.44 -5.10
CA GLU A 27 -13.96 -8.67 -4.40
C GLU A 27 -12.56 -8.57 -3.81
N THR A 28 -11.70 -7.67 -4.30
CA THR A 28 -10.30 -7.57 -3.89
C THR A 28 -9.83 -6.12 -3.92
N SER A 29 -9.04 -5.77 -2.90
CA SER A 29 -8.34 -4.49 -2.81
C SER A 29 -6.84 -4.72 -2.58
N LEU A 30 -6.02 -4.06 -3.38
CA LEU A 30 -4.57 -4.18 -3.38
C LEU A 30 -3.94 -2.79 -3.24
N TYR A 31 -3.02 -2.66 -2.31
CA TYR A 31 -2.24 -1.44 -2.10
C TYR A 31 -0.76 -1.68 -2.38
N HIS A 32 -0.26 -1.05 -3.44
CA HIS A 32 1.15 -0.97 -3.76
C HIS A 32 1.71 0.32 -3.16
N THR A 33 2.54 0.20 -2.12
CA THR A 33 3.01 1.38 -1.37
C THR A 33 4.06 2.19 -2.12
N GLY A 34 4.62 1.62 -3.19
CA GLY A 34 5.63 2.28 -4.02
C GLY A 34 6.93 2.46 -3.25
N ASN A 35 7.78 3.36 -3.73
CA ASN A 35 9.08 3.63 -3.11
C ASN A 35 8.90 4.56 -1.91
N THR A 36 8.61 3.99 -0.73
CA THR A 36 8.27 4.77 0.47
C THR A 36 8.90 4.19 1.74
N GLY A 37 9.08 5.07 2.75
CA GLY A 37 9.42 4.69 4.11
C GLY A 37 8.17 4.45 4.96
N LEU A 38 8.34 4.12 6.24
CA LEU A 38 7.21 3.99 7.17
C LEU A 38 6.60 5.37 7.49
N PHE A 39 5.28 5.52 7.35
CA PHE A 39 4.56 6.73 7.74
C PHE A 39 3.17 6.43 8.31
N TYR A 40 2.67 7.30 9.18
CA TYR A 40 1.45 7.02 9.95
C TYR A 40 0.15 7.08 9.11
N ASP A 41 0.13 7.84 8.01
CA ASP A 41 -1.05 7.93 7.12
C ASP A 41 -1.36 6.61 6.39
N MET A 42 -0.46 5.63 6.44
CA MET A 42 -0.79 4.24 6.09
C MET A 42 -2.00 3.71 6.89
N LYS A 43 -2.19 4.17 8.13
CA LYS A 43 -3.38 3.86 8.92
C LYS A 43 -4.65 4.46 8.30
N LEU A 44 -4.56 5.71 7.84
CA LEU A 44 -5.68 6.38 7.17
C LEU A 44 -6.02 5.69 5.84
N ILE A 45 -5.02 5.27 5.07
CA ILE A 45 -5.22 4.48 3.85
C ILE A 45 -5.96 3.17 4.20
N ARG A 46 -5.59 2.51 5.30
CA ARG A 46 -6.27 1.30 5.78
C ARG A 46 -7.73 1.55 6.16
N GLU A 47 -8.01 2.65 6.84
CA GLU A 47 -9.37 3.04 7.25
C GLU A 47 -10.25 3.38 6.04
N LEU A 48 -9.71 4.08 5.05
CA LEU A 48 -10.45 4.53 3.87
C LEU A 48 -10.71 3.42 2.85
N TYR A 49 -9.72 2.56 2.61
CA TYR A 49 -9.74 1.65 1.47
C TYR A 49 -9.69 0.17 1.83
N SER A 50 -9.40 -0.17 3.08
CA SER A 50 -9.35 -1.55 3.57
C SER A 50 -8.62 -2.53 2.63
N PRO A 51 -7.34 -2.28 2.25
CA PRO A 51 -6.59 -3.17 1.38
C PRO A 51 -6.49 -4.58 1.96
N GLU A 52 -6.80 -5.59 1.15
CA GLU A 52 -6.64 -7.00 1.51
C GLU A 52 -5.21 -7.49 1.28
N VAL A 53 -4.57 -6.96 0.23
CA VAL A 53 -3.19 -7.27 -0.15
C VAL A 53 -2.38 -5.98 -0.12
N VAL A 54 -1.21 -6.01 0.52
CA VAL A 54 -0.28 -4.89 0.50
C VAL A 54 1.10 -5.35 0.03
N PHE A 55 1.71 -4.56 -0.86
CA PHE A 55 3.11 -4.69 -1.24
C PHE A 55 3.94 -3.60 -0.54
N LEU A 56 4.85 -4.03 0.33
CA LEU A 56 5.76 -3.15 1.05
C LEU A 56 7.17 -3.29 0.47
N PRO A 57 7.86 -2.18 0.17
CA PRO A 57 9.24 -2.21 -0.27
C PRO A 57 10.14 -2.64 0.89
N ILE A 58 11.18 -3.40 0.59
CA ILE A 58 12.26 -3.71 1.54
C ILE A 58 13.58 -3.42 0.85
N GLY A 59 14.30 -2.38 1.31
CA GLY A 59 15.53 -1.95 0.67
C GLY A 59 16.44 -1.04 1.50
N ASP A 60 15.99 -0.61 2.69
CA ASP A 60 16.72 0.37 3.53
C ASP A 60 17.04 1.67 2.74
N HIS A 61 17.96 2.53 3.20
CA HIS A 61 18.50 3.74 2.54
C HIS A 61 17.49 4.74 1.94
N TYR A 62 16.73 4.34 0.91
CA TYR A 62 15.67 5.12 0.25
C TYR A 62 14.26 4.54 0.44
N LEU A 63 14.16 3.34 1.02
CA LEU A 63 12.96 2.53 1.22
C LEU A 63 12.88 2.07 2.67
N MET A 64 11.87 1.27 3.00
CA MET A 64 11.78 0.72 4.34
C MET A 64 12.96 -0.21 4.67
N GLY A 65 13.55 -0.02 5.85
CA GLY A 65 14.47 -0.97 6.46
C GLY A 65 13.71 -2.15 7.07
N PRO A 66 14.33 -3.32 7.30
CA PRO A 66 13.63 -4.59 7.60
C PRO A 66 12.68 -4.57 8.82
N LYS A 67 12.84 -3.63 9.76
CA LYS A 67 11.95 -3.47 10.93
C LYS A 67 10.65 -2.72 10.61
N GLU A 68 10.69 -1.85 9.62
CA GLU A 68 9.60 -0.94 9.27
C GLU A 68 8.43 -1.66 8.59
N PRO A 69 8.61 -2.59 7.63
CA PRO A 69 7.53 -3.39 7.07
C PRO A 69 6.85 -4.22 8.15
N ALA A 70 7.61 -4.83 9.06
CA ALA A 70 7.05 -5.58 10.18
C ALA A 70 6.17 -4.70 11.08
N LYS A 71 6.57 -3.44 11.32
CA LYS A 71 5.76 -2.47 12.06
C LYS A 71 4.50 -2.08 11.29
N ALA A 72 4.61 -1.83 10.00
CA ALA A 72 3.47 -1.51 9.13
C ALA A 72 2.44 -2.65 9.14
N CYS A 73 2.89 -3.89 8.92
CA CYS A 73 2.04 -5.08 8.91
C CYS A 73 1.31 -5.30 10.24
N ASN A 74 2.06 -5.31 11.36
CA ASN A 74 1.52 -5.72 12.65
C ASN A 74 0.69 -4.65 13.36
N ASN A 75 0.88 -3.37 13.05
CA ASN A 75 0.29 -2.29 13.85
C ASN A 75 -0.47 -1.23 13.05
N ILE A 76 -0.26 -1.14 11.74
CA ILE A 76 -0.81 -0.04 10.93
C ILE A 76 -1.81 -0.58 9.91
N LEU A 77 -1.38 -1.53 9.10
CA LEU A 77 -2.15 -2.02 7.96
C LEU A 77 -3.02 -3.23 8.32
N ILE A 78 -2.56 -4.10 9.23
CA ILE A 78 -3.27 -5.30 9.71
C ILE A 78 -4.08 -5.95 8.58
N THR A 79 -3.36 -6.50 7.59
CA THR A 79 -3.96 -7.10 6.39
C THR A 79 -3.84 -8.62 6.42
N PRO A 80 -4.77 -9.33 5.77
CA PRO A 80 -4.73 -10.79 5.74
C PRO A 80 -3.62 -11.35 4.84
N LYS A 81 -3.14 -10.58 3.84
CA LYS A 81 -2.12 -11.00 2.89
C LYS A 81 -1.08 -9.90 2.68
N ILE A 82 0.20 -10.27 2.73
CA ILE A 82 1.34 -9.37 2.58
C ILE A 82 2.22 -9.93 1.46
N GLY A 83 2.55 -9.08 0.49
CA GLY A 83 3.58 -9.32 -0.50
C GLY A 83 4.82 -8.48 -0.19
N GLU A 84 6.00 -9.04 -0.44
CA GLU A 84 7.26 -8.32 -0.34
C GLU A 84 7.69 -7.86 -1.74
N GLU A 85 8.11 -6.60 -1.84
CA GLU A 85 8.72 -6.07 -3.06
C GLU A 85 10.19 -5.81 -2.79
N ILE A 86 11.05 -6.62 -3.40
CA ILE A 86 12.50 -6.43 -3.35
C ILE A 86 12.86 -5.47 -4.48
N THR A 87 13.11 -4.21 -4.13
CA THR A 87 13.61 -3.21 -5.06
C THR A 87 15.13 -3.13 -4.93
N ILE A 88 15.83 -3.43 -6.03
CA ILE A 88 17.29 -3.33 -6.20
C ILE A 88 17.75 -1.88 -6.37
#